data_AF-A0A7W0H6R3-F1
#
_entry.id   AF-A0A7W0H6R3-F1
#
_cell.length_a   1.000
_cell.length_b   1.000
_cell.length_c   1.000
_cell.angle_alpha   90.00
_cell.angle_beta   90.00
_cell.angle_gamma   90.00
#
_symmetry.space_group_name_H-M   'P 1'
#
loop_
_entity.id
_entity.type
_entity.pdbx_description
1 polymer ?
#
loop_
_entity_poly.entity_id
_entity_poly.type
_entity_poly.pdbx_seq_one_letter_code
_entity_poly.pdbx_strand_id
1 'polypeptide(L)'
;MPPRRVLLLGEGDLNEETAEALRAAEAKVELLEDPTHEELRRALDAAADAAMVVSRDDAWPLRAALLVRHLDPDVPIVATIFDPETGRELGR
;
A
#
# COMPACT_ATOMS: atom_id res chain seq x y z
N MET A 1 -15.73 -4.91 15.66
CA MET A 1 -14.53 -5.48 15.02
C MET A 1 -13.34 -4.61 15.43
N PRO A 2 -12.13 -5.15 15.64
CA PRO A 2 -10.96 -4.30 15.85
C PRO A 2 -10.76 -3.38 14.62
N PRO A 3 -10.24 -2.15 14.81
CA PRO A 3 -10.00 -1.24 13.69
C PRO A 3 -8.95 -1.85 12.77
N ARG A 4 -9.22 -1.86 11.46
CA ARG A 4 -8.30 -2.40 10.46
C ARG A 4 -7.02 -1.57 10.42
N ARG A 5 -5.86 -2.24 10.47
CA ARG A 5 -4.54 -1.64 10.26
C ARG A 5 -4.22 -1.65 8.78
N VAL A 6 -4.03 -0.48 8.19
CA VAL A 6 -3.68 -0.33 6.78
C VAL A 6 -2.31 0.31 6.69
N LEU A 7 -1.39 -0.38 6.02
CA LEU A 7 -0.14 0.20 5.58
C LEU A 7 -0.39 0.93 4.25
N LEU A 8 -0.17 2.24 4.22
CA LEU A 8 -0.35 3.07 3.03
C LEU A 8 1.02 3.56 2.54
N LEU A 9 1.35 3.18 1.33
CA LEU A 9 2.63 3.42 0.65
C LEU A 9 2.44 4.48 -0.44
N GLY A 10 3.26 5.53 -0.41
CA GLY A 10 3.37 6.54 -1.46
C GLY A 10 3.21 7.96 -0.94
N GLU A 11 3.19 8.92 -1.86
CA GLU A 11 3.22 10.35 -1.57
C GLU A 11 2.23 11.16 -2.43
N GLY A 12 2.03 12.41 -2.03
CA GLY A 12 1.24 13.40 -2.75
C GLY A 12 -0.27 13.32 -2.52
N ASP A 13 -1.01 14.23 -3.15
CA ASP A 13 -2.42 14.51 -2.85
C ASP A 13 -3.31 13.25 -2.86
N LEU A 14 -3.11 12.33 -3.81
CA LEU A 14 -3.95 11.12 -3.89
C LEU A 14 -3.72 10.20 -2.69
N ASN A 15 -2.49 10.13 -2.20
CA ASN A 15 -2.11 9.36 -1.03
C ASN A 15 -2.69 9.99 0.24
N GLU A 16 -2.58 11.32 0.38
CA GLU A 16 -3.16 12.08 1.49
C GLU A 16 -4.68 11.89 1.58
N GLU A 17 -5.39 12.08 0.48
CA GLU A 17 -6.84 11.88 0.38
C GLU A 17 -7.24 10.42 0.71
N THR A 18 -6.43 9.45 0.29
CA THR A 18 -6.64 8.04 0.65
C THR A 18 -6.48 7.82 2.16
N ALA A 19 -5.46 8.44 2.78
CA ALA A 19 -5.24 8.36 4.21
C ALA A 19 -6.40 8.96 5.00
N GLU A 20 -6.94 10.10 4.55
CA GLU A 20 -8.12 10.74 5.15
C GLU A 20 -9.35 9.85 5.05
N ALA A 21 -9.63 9.29 3.86
CA ALA A 21 -10.76 8.39 3.65
C ALA A 21 -10.69 7.13 4.53
N LEU A 22 -9.49 6.53 4.66
CA LEU A 22 -9.26 5.36 5.52
C LEU A 22 -9.48 5.69 6.99
N ARG A 23 -8.97 6.83 7.47
CA ARG A 23 -9.17 7.28 8.87
C ARG A 23 -10.64 7.59 9.14
N ALA A 24 -11.35 8.19 8.19
CA ALA A 24 -12.80 8.43 8.29
C ALA A 24 -13.60 7.12 8.37
N ALA A 25 -13.06 6.03 7.80
CA ALA A 25 -13.59 4.66 7.94
C ALA A 25 -13.07 3.92 9.18
N GLU A 26 -12.51 4.64 10.16
CA GLU A 26 -11.97 4.10 11.43
C GLU A 26 -10.79 3.14 11.28
N ALA A 27 -10.09 3.17 10.14
CA ALA A 27 -8.85 2.41 9.97
C ALA A 27 -7.67 3.09 10.68
N LYS A 28 -6.74 2.29 11.20
CA LYS A 28 -5.44 2.74 11.67
C LYS A 28 -4.47 2.75 10.49
N VAL A 29 -4.14 3.94 10.01
CA VAL A 29 -3.27 4.13 8.85
C VAL A 29 -1.83 4.37 9.30
N GLU A 30 -0.90 3.55 8.82
CA GLU A 30 0.54 3.78 8.88
C GLU A 30 1.02 4.22 7.49
N LEU A 31 1.49 5.46 7.39
CA LEU A 31 1.91 6.07 6.13
C LEU A 31 3.42 5.90 5.95
N LEU A 32 3.87 5.39 4.81
CA LEU A 32 5.27 5.31 4.42
C LEU A 32 5.44 5.85 2.99
N GLU A 33 6.16 6.97 2.85
CA GLU A 33 6.32 7.64 1.55
C GLU A 33 7.34 6.92 0.66
N ASP A 34 8.61 6.85 1.09
CA ASP A 34 9.69 6.10 0.43
C ASP A 34 10.47 5.26 1.45
N PRO A 35 9.86 4.19 1.98
CA PRO A 35 10.47 3.44 3.08
C PRO A 35 11.67 2.64 2.60
N THR A 36 12.65 2.54 3.49
CA THR A 36 13.69 1.51 3.38
C THR A 36 13.09 0.11 3.53
N HIS A 37 13.83 -0.90 3.07
CA HIS A 37 13.44 -2.30 3.24
C HIS A 37 13.17 -2.65 4.72
N GLU A 38 13.96 -2.12 5.66
CA GLU A 38 13.78 -2.41 7.08
C GLU A 38 12.51 -1.76 7.65
N GLU A 39 12.19 -0.53 7.26
CA GLU A 39 10.96 0.16 7.67
C GLU A 39 9.73 -0.57 7.13
N LEU A 40 9.75 -0.96 5.85
CA LEU A 40 8.67 -1.72 5.25
C LEU A 40 8.48 -3.07 5.95
N ARG A 41 9.58 -3.79 6.23
CA ARG A 41 9.53 -5.08 6.95
C ARG A 41 8.92 -4.90 8.35
N ARG A 42 9.34 -3.87 9.08
CA ARG A 42 8.85 -3.58 10.43
C ARG A 42 7.35 -3.25 10.45
N ALA A 43 6.88 -2.50 9.46
CA ALA A 43 5.46 -2.17 9.33
C ALA A 43 4.61 -3.40 9.01
N LEU A 44 5.11 -4.31 8.16
CA LEU A 44 4.43 -5.57 7.87
C LEU A 44 4.43 -6.53 9.08
N ASP A 45 5.55 -6.62 9.81
CA ASP A 45 5.66 -7.39 11.06
C ASP A 45 4.66 -6.91 12.13
N ALA A 46 4.17 -5.66 12.05
CA ALA A 46 3.13 -5.12 12.93
C ALA A 46 1.71 -5.62 12.59
N ALA A 47 1.59 -6.63 11.72
CA ALA A 47 0.36 -7.29 11.29
C ALA A 47 -0.64 -6.32 10.64
N ALA A 48 -0.25 -5.74 9.50
CA ALA A 48 -1.16 -4.97 8.66
C ALA A 48 -2.25 -5.89 8.09
N ASP A 49 -3.51 -5.45 8.13
CA ASP A 49 -4.64 -6.18 7.53
C ASP A 49 -4.67 -6.04 5.99
N ALA A 50 -4.04 -4.98 5.48
CA ALA A 50 -3.85 -4.73 4.05
C ALA A 50 -2.70 -3.75 3.83
N ALA A 51 -2.07 -3.86 2.66
CA ALA A 51 -1.14 -2.88 2.12
C ALA A 51 -1.77 -2.16 0.93
N MET A 52 -1.76 -0.84 0.95
CA MET A 52 -2.22 0.02 -0.13
C MET A 52 -1.03 0.75 -0.71
N VAL A 53 -0.88 0.74 -2.03
CA VAL A 53 0.18 1.42 -2.75
C VAL A 53 -0.47 2.43 -3.68
N VAL A 54 -0.37 3.71 -3.31
CA VAL A 54 -1.08 4.80 -3.97
C VAL A 54 -0.06 5.85 -4.37
N SER A 55 0.20 5.95 -5.67
CA SER A 55 1.07 6.96 -6.27
C SER A 55 0.43 7.47 -7.57
N ARG A 56 0.98 8.54 -8.13
CA ARG A 56 0.73 8.99 -9.51
C ARG A 56 1.81 8.54 -10.51
N ASP A 57 2.90 7.96 -10.02
CA ASP A 57 3.93 7.30 -10.84
C ASP A 57 3.47 5.87 -11.16
N ASP A 58 3.75 5.36 -12.36
CA ASP A 58 3.41 4.00 -12.78
C ASP A 58 4.44 2.95 -12.31
N ALA A 59 5.73 3.32 -12.25
CA ALA A 59 6.79 2.37 -11.95
C ALA A 59 6.89 2.08 -10.45
N TRP A 60 6.63 3.09 -9.63
CA TRP A 60 6.78 2.98 -8.19
C TRP A 60 5.75 2.03 -7.54
N PRO A 61 4.44 2.09 -7.86
CA PRO A 61 3.45 1.20 -7.28
C PRO A 61 3.73 -0.28 -7.51
N LEU A 62 4.16 -0.63 -8.73
CA LEU A 62 4.51 -2.00 -9.07
C LEU A 62 5.70 -2.49 -8.25
N ARG A 63 6.77 -1.68 -8.14
CA ARG A 63 7.94 -2.02 -7.34
C ARG A 63 7.59 -2.21 -5.87
N ALA A 64 6.83 -1.28 -5.29
CA ALA A 64 6.42 -1.36 -3.89
C ALA A 64 5.51 -2.56 -3.62
N ALA A 65 4.55 -2.86 -4.51
CA ALA A 65 3.69 -4.03 -4.40
C ALA A 65 4.47 -5.36 -4.45
N LEU A 66 5.48 -5.46 -5.31
CA LEU A 66 6.36 -6.63 -5.38
C LEU A 66 7.20 -6.79 -4.10
N LEU A 67 7.71 -5.69 -3.54
CA LEU A 67 8.44 -5.72 -2.28
C LEU A 67 7.54 -6.14 -1.10
N VAL A 68 6.30 -5.64 -1.05
CA VAL A 68 5.31 -6.08 -0.06
C VAL A 68 5.06 -7.58 -0.19
N ARG A 69 4.76 -8.08 -1.39
CA ARG A 69 4.52 -9.52 -1.63
C ARG A 69 5.72 -10.40 -1.29
N HIS A 70 6.94 -9.87 -1.47
CA HIS A 70 8.16 -10.58 -1.10
C HIS A 70 8.32 -10.72 0.43
N LEU A 71 7.93 -9.69 1.18
CA LEU A 71 8.06 -9.64 2.65
C LEU A 71 6.90 -10.35 3.37
N ASP A 72 5.69 -10.20 2.85
CA ASP A 72 4.49 -10.86 3.33
C ASP A 72 3.73 -11.48 2.14
N PRO A 73 3.78 -12.82 1.99
CA PRO A 73 3.15 -13.51 0.88
C PRO A 73 1.63 -13.52 0.97
N ASP A 74 1.02 -13.20 2.11
CA ASP A 74 -0.41 -13.36 2.37
C ASP A 74 -1.16 -12.04 2.55
N VAL A 75 -0.47 -10.92 2.81
CA VAL A 75 -1.12 -9.62 2.97
C VAL A 75 -1.89 -9.24 1.69
N PRO A 76 -3.17 -8.80 1.81
CA PRO A 76 -3.90 -8.23 0.69
C PRO A 76 -3.22 -6.94 0.20
N ILE A 77 -3.04 -6.82 -1.12
CA ILE A 77 -2.42 -5.65 -1.74
C ILE A 77 -3.44 -4.96 -2.64
N VAL A 78 -3.60 -3.65 -2.46
CA VAL A 78 -4.33 -2.77 -3.38
C VAL A 78 -3.32 -1.77 -3.94
N ALA A 79 -3.11 -1.76 -5.25
CA ALA A 79 -2.15 -0.84 -5.89
C ALA A 79 -2.82 -0.04 -7.00
N THR A 80 -2.49 1.25 -7.10
CA THR A 80 -2.87 2.08 -8.25
C THR A 80 -1.95 1.77 -9.42
N ILE A 81 -2.54 1.48 -10.58
CA ILE A 81 -1.83 1.27 -11.84
C ILE A 81 -2.53 2.13 -12.89
N PHE A 82 -1.85 3.14 -13.46
CA PHE A 82 -2.49 4.00 -14.47
C PHE A 82 -2.41 3.36 -15.86
N ASP A 83 -1.32 2.66 -16.16
CA ASP A 83 -1.21 1.92 -17.41
C ASP A 83 -2.21 0.74 -17.45
N PRO A 84 -3.24 0.79 -18.31
CA PRO A 84 -4.27 -0.25 -18.33
C PRO A 84 -3.75 -1.61 -18.79
N GLU A 85 -2.63 -1.67 -19.51
CA GLU A 85 -2.01 -2.93 -19.93
C GLU A 85 -1.34 -3.64 -18.76
N THR A 86 -0.53 -2.92 -17.99
CA THR A 86 0.07 -3.38 -16.73
C THR A 86 -1.00 -3.83 -15.74
N GLY A 87 -2.11 -3.08 -15.63
CA GLY A 87 -3.21 -3.43 -14.74
C GLY A 87 -3.85 -4.79 -15.06
N ARG A 88 -3.91 -5.19 -16.35
CA ARG A 88 -4.45 -6.50 -16.75
C ARG A 88 -3.56 -7.67 -16.34
N GLU A 89 -2.25 -7.50 -16.36
CA GLU A 89 -1.33 -8.58 -15.98
C GLU A 89 -1.32 -8.84 -14.47
N LEU A 90 -1.63 -7.84 -13.64
CA LEU A 90 -1.75 -7.99 -12.19
C LEU A 90 -3.08 -8.59 -11.71
N GLY A 91 -4.13 -8.49 -12.53
CA GLY A 91 -5.47 -9.01 -12.20
C GLY A 91 -5.70 -10.48 -12.57
N ARG A 92 -4.67 -11.17 -13.08
CA ARG A 92 -4.72 -12.61 -13.41
C ARG A 92 -4.27 -13.45 -12.23
#